data_AF-A0A914V4C3-F1
#
_entry.id   AF-A0A914V4C3-F1
#
_cell.length_a   1.000
_cell.length_b   1.000
_cell.length_c   1.000
_cell.angle_alpha   90.00
_cell.angle_beta   90.00
_cell.angle_gamma   90.00
#
_symmetry.space_group_name_H-M   'P 1'
#
loop_
_entity.id
_entity.type
_entity.pdbx_description
1 polymer ?
#
loop_
_entity_poly.entity_id
_entity_poly.type
_entity_poly.pdbx_seq_one_letter_code
_entity_poly.pdbx_strand_id
1 'polypeptide(L)'
;MNRLVLDRIGALMGRSLAKRDLHTTLARANMVPIVIDGEGRHERAYDIYSRLLRDRIICVMFPINDHVASLIIAQLLFLQSDS
;
A
#
# COMPACT_ATOMS: atom_id res chain seq x y z
N MET A 1 47.69 -12.30 38.34
CA MET A 1 46.22 -12.22 38.50
C MET A 1 45.64 -11.68 37.20
N ASN A 2 44.75 -12.46 36.59
CA ASN A 2 44.46 -12.47 35.17
C ASN A 2 43.56 -11.31 34.73
N ARG A 3 44.09 -10.40 33.89
CA ARG A 3 43.27 -9.52 33.05
C ARG A 3 42.56 -10.28 31.91
N LEU A 4 42.96 -11.53 31.65
CA LEU A 4 42.40 -12.42 30.62
C LEU A 4 41.20 -13.27 31.08
N VAL A 5 40.83 -13.26 32.38
CA VAL A 5 39.63 -13.96 32.87
C VAL A 5 38.38 -13.06 32.81
N LEU A 6 38.54 -11.74 32.94
CA LEU A 6 37.43 -10.78 32.86
C LEU A 6 36.87 -10.60 31.45
N ASP A 7 37.69 -10.80 30.41
CA ASP A 7 37.24 -10.74 29.00
C ASP A 7 36.36 -11.95 28.60
N ARG A 8 36.40 -13.05 29.36
CA ARG A 8 35.70 -14.29 29.01
C ARG A 8 34.36 -14.49 29.71
N ILE A 9 34.01 -13.66 30.69
CA ILE A 9 32.73 -13.75 31.42
C ILE A 9 31.66 -12.79 30.86
N GLY A 10 32.05 -11.72 30.16
CA GLY A 10 31.12 -10.73 29.60
C GLY A 10 30.46 -11.08 28.25
N ALA A 11 31.06 -11.97 27.44
CA ALA A 11 30.57 -12.22 26.07
C ALA A 11 29.74 -13.50 25.90
N LEU A 12 29.47 -14.23 27.01
CA LEU A 12 28.60 -15.42 27.01
C LEU A 12 27.14 -15.12 27.42
N MET A 13 26.71 -13.86 27.39
CA MET A 13 25.32 -13.43 27.61
C MET A 13 24.82 -12.51 26.50
N GLY A 14 24.87 -13.00 25.26
CA GLY A 14 24.26 -12.35 24.11
C GLY A 14 23.88 -13.35 23.03
N ARG A 15 23.40 -14.53 23.45
CA ARG A 15 22.87 -15.54 22.54
C ARG A 15 21.80 -14.91 21.66
N SER A 16 21.99 -15.06 20.35
CA SER A 16 20.94 -15.32 19.35
C SER A 16 19.65 -14.52 19.51
N LEU A 17 19.51 -13.43 18.76
CA LEU A 17 18.20 -13.06 18.21
C LEU A 17 18.35 -12.55 16.78
N ALA A 18 17.89 -13.39 15.86
CA ALA A 18 17.14 -13.04 14.66
C ALA A 18 17.86 -12.10 13.67
N LYS A 19 18.32 -12.59 12.50
CA LYS A 19 17.41 -12.84 11.36
C LYS A 19 16.12 -12.03 11.50
N ARG A 20 16.23 -10.72 11.33
CA ARG A 20 15.07 -9.91 10.94
C ARG A 20 15.33 -9.50 9.52
N ASP A 21 14.65 -10.21 8.64
CA ASP A 21 14.52 -9.90 7.23
C ASP A 21 14.28 -8.40 7.08
N LEU A 22 15.21 -7.72 6.41
CA LEU A 22 15.01 -6.35 5.96
C LEU A 22 13.92 -6.37 4.89
N HIS A 23 12.66 -6.44 5.31
CA HIS A 23 11.52 -6.21 4.45
C HIS A 23 11.44 -4.71 4.16
N THR A 24 12.25 -4.25 3.20
CA THR A 24 12.11 -3.03 2.40
C THR A 24 11.11 -2.01 2.99
N THR A 25 11.62 -1.10 3.83
CA THR A 25 10.82 -0.04 4.50
C THR A 25 11.18 1.36 3.98
N LEU A 26 11.57 1.52 2.72
CA LEU A 26 12.08 2.82 2.22
C LEU A 26 11.42 3.38 0.96
N ALA A 27 10.40 2.72 0.42
CA ALA A 27 9.54 3.34 -0.58
C ALA A 27 8.13 2.77 -0.45
N ARG A 28 7.38 3.19 0.58
CA ARG A 28 5.93 3.27 0.44
C ARG A 28 5.63 4.40 -0.54
N ALA A 29 5.93 4.17 -1.83
CA ALA A 29 5.18 4.83 -2.88
C ALA A 29 3.69 4.59 -2.55
N ASN A 30 2.85 5.60 -2.74
CA ASN A 30 1.41 5.55 -2.50
C ASN A 30 0.76 4.44 -3.34
N MET A 31 0.94 3.20 -2.93
CA MET A 31 0.50 2.02 -3.64
C MET A 31 -0.97 1.87 -3.33
N VAL A 32 -1.81 2.20 -4.32
CA VAL A 32 -3.25 2.06 -4.20
C VAL A 32 -3.55 0.56 -4.05
N PRO A 33 -4.35 0.15 -3.05
CA PRO A 33 -4.71 -1.25 -2.86
C PRO A 33 -5.44 -1.80 -4.09
N ILE A 34 -5.12 -3.03 -4.46
CA ILE A 34 -5.78 -3.78 -5.52
C ILE A 34 -6.85 -4.67 -4.89
N VAL A 35 -8.03 -4.70 -5.49
CA VAL A 35 -9.16 -5.56 -5.15
C VAL A 35 -9.37 -6.55 -6.29
N ILE A 36 -9.60 -7.81 -5.93
CA ILE A 36 -9.94 -8.87 -6.87
C ILE A 36 -11.46 -9.03 -6.86
N ASP A 37 -12.08 -8.83 -8.00
CA ASP A 37 -13.51 -9.02 -8.22
C ASP A 37 -13.74 -10.34 -8.96
N GLY A 38 -14.53 -11.21 -8.34
CA GLY A 38 -14.86 -12.55 -8.81
C GLY A 38 -16.22 -12.65 -9.50
N GLU A 39 -16.84 -11.54 -9.91
CA GLU A 39 -18.10 -11.54 -10.66
C GLU A 39 -17.93 -12.29 -12.03
N GLY A 40 -18.15 -13.62 -12.02
CA GLY A 40 -18.18 -14.48 -13.21
C GLY A 40 -17.17 -15.63 -13.21
N ARG A 41 -16.77 -16.08 -14.42
CA ARG A 41 -15.75 -17.13 -14.63
C ARG A 41 -14.31 -16.62 -14.65
N HIS A 42 -14.12 -15.30 -14.66
CA HIS A 42 -12.81 -14.66 -14.77
C HIS A 42 -12.65 -13.66 -13.63
N GLU A 43 -11.55 -13.75 -12.90
CA GLU A 43 -11.17 -12.77 -11.90
C GLU A 43 -10.64 -11.51 -12.60
N ARG A 44 -11.11 -10.34 -12.17
CA ARG A 44 -10.60 -9.04 -12.64
C ARG A 44 -10.02 -8.29 -11.45
N ALA A 45 -8.80 -7.80 -11.62
CA ALA A 45 -8.12 -6.97 -10.63
C ALA A 45 -8.38 -5.49 -10.93
N TYR A 46 -8.86 -4.75 -9.94
CA TYR A 46 -9.10 -3.32 -10.00
C TYR A 46 -8.32 -2.63 -8.89
N ASP A 47 -7.85 -1.41 -9.10
CA ASP A 47 -7.54 -0.56 -7.94
C ASP A 47 -8.84 -0.17 -7.22
N ILE A 48 -8.75 0.14 -5.93
CA ILE A 48 -9.94 0.42 -5.11
C ILE A 48 -10.81 1.55 -5.68
N TYR A 49 -10.22 2.60 -6.27
CA TYR A 49 -10.98 3.72 -6.79
C TYR A 49 -11.68 3.38 -8.10
N SER A 50 -11.06 2.57 -8.96
CA SER A 50 -11.72 2.06 -10.16
C SER A 50 -12.88 1.13 -9.82
N ARG A 51 -12.78 0.29 -8.77
CA ARG A 51 -13.91 -0.54 -8.32
C ARG A 51 -15.07 0.33 -7.81
N LEU A 52 -14.77 1.37 -7.02
CA LEU A 52 -15.78 2.33 -6.57
C LEU A 52 -16.43 3.09 -7.74
N LEU A 53 -15.65 3.49 -8.75
CA LEU A 53 -16.18 4.17 -9.92
C LEU A 53 -17.15 3.27 -10.69
N ARG A 54 -16.87 1.96 -10.81
CA ARG A 54 -17.80 0.98 -11.40
C ARG A 54 -19.13 0.90 -10.63
N ASP A 55 -19.08 1.03 -9.30
CA ASP A 55 -20.26 1.14 -8.43
C ASP A 55 -20.86 2.58 -8.42
N ARG A 56 -20.45 3.43 -9.37
CA ARG A 56 -20.89 4.82 -9.58
C ARG A 56 -20.54 5.77 -8.42
N ILE A 57 -19.44 5.49 -7.70
CA ILE A 57 -18.95 6.30 -6.59
C ILE A 57 -17.69 7.07 -7.02
N ILE A 58 -17.73 8.40 -6.89
CA ILE A 58 -16.59 9.30 -7.15
C ILE A 58 -16.03 9.80 -5.81
N CYS A 59 -14.72 9.61 -5.59
CA CYS A 59 -14.05 10.03 -4.36
C CYS A 59 -13.32 11.38 -4.52
N VAL A 60 -13.71 12.38 -3.73
CA VAL A 60 -13.06 13.71 -3.68
C VAL A 60 -12.34 13.86 -2.34
N MET A 61 -11.02 13.64 -2.34
CA MET A 61 -10.20 13.63 -1.12
C MET A 61 -9.23 14.80 -1.01
N PHE A 62 -9.06 15.57 -2.09
CA PHE A 62 -8.11 16.67 -2.20
C PHE A 62 -8.83 18.02 -2.33
N PRO A 63 -8.16 19.14 -1.99
CA PRO A 63 -8.68 20.46 -2.28
C PRO A 63 -9.06 20.61 -3.75
N ILE A 64 -10.20 21.24 -4.01
CA ILE A 64 -10.72 21.40 -5.36
C ILE A 64 -9.90 22.51 -6.04
N ASN A 65 -9.21 22.12 -7.11
CA ASN A 65 -8.55 22.99 -8.06
C ASN A 65 -8.95 22.58 -9.48
N ASP A 66 -8.52 23.34 -10.50
CA ASP A 66 -8.91 23.11 -11.89
C ASP A 66 -8.55 21.71 -12.38
N HIS A 67 -7.43 21.14 -11.91
CA HIS A 67 -7.02 19.79 -12.26
C HIS A 67 -7.97 18.73 -11.67
N VAL A 68 -8.29 18.82 -10.37
CA VAL A 68 -9.24 17.91 -9.71
C VAL A 68 -10.63 18.06 -10.31
N ALA A 69 -11.06 19.29 -10.60
CA ALA A 69 -12.35 19.56 -11.24
C ALA A 69 -12.45 18.90 -12.62
N SER A 70 -11.40 19.01 -13.45
CA SER A 70 -11.34 18.34 -14.76
C SER A 70 -11.47 16.83 -14.65
N LEU A 71 -10.80 16.20 -13.68
CA LEU A 71 -10.92 14.76 -13.43
C LEU A 71 -12.33 14.35 -13.00
N ILE A 72 -12.96 15.11 -12.10
CA ILE A 72 -14.34 14.84 -11.65
C ILE A 72 -15.31 14.96 -12.83
N ILE A 73 -15.19 16.00 -13.65
CA ILE A 73 -16.04 16.18 -14.84
C ILE A 73 -15.88 15.00 -15.81
N ALA A 74 -14.65 14.56 -16.06
CA ALA A 74 -14.40 13.39 -16.90
C ALA A 74 -15.05 12.12 -16.35
N GLN A 75 -14.94 11.87 -15.03
CA GLN A 75 -15.57 10.71 -14.38
C GLN A 75 -17.10 10.78 -14.46
N LEU A 76 -17.70 11.97 -14.28
CA LEU A 76 -19.14 12.15 -14.42
C LEU A 76 -19.64 11.87 -15.84
N LEU A 77 -18.96 12.43 -16.86
CA LEU A 77 -19.32 12.19 -18.26
C LEU A 77 -19.15 10.73 -18.65
N PHE A 78 -18.08 10.08 -18.15
CA PHE A 78 -17.86 8.65 -18.36
C PHE A 78 -19.03 7.82 -17.81
N LEU A 79 -19.40 8.02 -16.53
CA LEU A 79 -20.52 7.31 -15.90
C LEU A 79 -21.88 7.61 -16.55
N GLN A 80 -22.06 8.81 -17.09
CA GLN A 80 -23.26 9.15 -17.85
C GLN A 80 -23.31 8.40 -19.19
N SER A 81 -22.17 8.27 -19.87
CA SER A 81 -22.10 7.60 -21.17
C SER A 81 -22.25 6.07 -21.09
N ASP A 82 -21.88 5.48 -19.96
CA ASP A 82 -22.04 4.04 -19.67
C ASP A 82 -23.46 3.74 -19.17
N SER A 83 -24.45 4.04 -20.02
CA SER A 83 -25.89 3.87 -19.79
C SER A 83 -26.49 2.77 -20.67
#